data_AF-A0A939CNH9-F1
#
_entry.id   AF-A0A939CNH9-F1
#
_cell.length_a   1.000
_cell.length_b   1.000
_cell.length_c   1.000
_cell.angle_alpha   90.00
_cell.angle_beta   90.00
_cell.angle_gamma   90.00
#
_symmetry.space_group_name_H-M   'P 1'
#
loop_
_entity.id
_entity.type
_entity.pdbx_description
1 polymer ?
#
loop_
_entity_poly.entity_id
_entity_poly.type
_entity_poly.pdbx_seq_one_letter_code
_entity_poly.pdbx_strand_id
1 'polypeptide(L)'
;MTISSAGKAISSRQKPAKSPGETTEGVENQQDQSLNADKVEEVNELPVGASGTLAISGIRPIGASDLEVAEHLSIAGVRPVSTSTLEVVETYNSMGIRPIGANTFQVVESINLSGIRPIASSSLAISDSYSTFGNRPIAPNEIDNSESLMGFLD
;
A
#
# COMPACT_ATOMS: atom_id res chain seq x y z
N MET A 1 -29.22 35.79 -8.66
CA MET A 1 -28.88 36.53 -7.43
C MET A 1 -27.86 35.72 -6.65
N THR A 2 -26.69 36.29 -6.42
CA THR A 2 -25.58 35.74 -5.65
C THR A 2 -25.74 36.06 -4.17
N ILE A 3 -25.66 35.06 -3.29
CA ILE A 3 -25.36 35.28 -1.87
C ILE A 3 -24.33 34.26 -1.40
N SER A 4 -23.12 34.75 -1.12
CA SER A 4 -22.10 34.05 -0.33
C SER A 4 -22.33 34.38 1.14
N SER A 5 -22.15 33.41 2.03
CA SER A 5 -22.08 33.66 3.47
C SER A 5 -20.87 32.93 4.07
N ALA A 6 -19.78 33.67 4.16
CA ALA A 6 -18.63 33.30 4.98
C ALA A 6 -18.99 33.55 6.46
N GLY A 7 -19.32 32.48 7.20
CA GLY A 7 -19.57 32.52 8.63
C GLY A 7 -18.43 31.85 9.40
N LYS A 8 -17.49 32.63 9.92
CA LYS A 8 -16.42 32.17 10.81
C LYS A 8 -17.02 31.94 12.21
N ALA A 9 -17.22 30.68 12.60
CA ALA A 9 -17.69 30.33 13.94
C ALA A 9 -16.56 30.57 14.97
N ILE A 10 -16.76 31.53 15.87
CA ILE A 10 -15.86 31.83 16.98
C ILE A 10 -16.35 31.01 18.18
N SER A 11 -15.61 29.97 18.53
CA SER A 11 -15.86 29.13 19.71
C SER A 11 -15.71 29.94 21.01
N SER A 12 -16.70 29.85 21.91
CA SER A 12 -16.69 30.49 23.21
C SER A 12 -15.72 29.78 24.17
N ARG A 13 -14.58 30.43 24.43
CA ARG A 13 -13.56 30.01 25.40
C ARG A 13 -14.13 30.01 26.83
N GLN A 14 -14.39 28.84 27.39
CA GLN A 14 -14.68 28.70 28.82
C GLN A 14 -13.42 29.02 29.64
N LYS A 15 -13.56 29.90 30.64
CA LYS A 15 -12.49 30.21 31.61
C LYS A 15 -12.44 29.10 32.67
N PRO A 16 -11.27 28.53 33.00
CA PRO A 16 -11.16 27.66 34.16
C PRO A 16 -11.09 28.47 35.47
N ALA A 17 -11.70 27.92 36.52
CA ALA A 17 -11.70 28.46 37.87
C ALA A 17 -10.33 28.30 38.55
N LYS A 18 -9.94 29.30 39.35
CA LYS A 18 -8.68 29.35 40.10
C LYS A 18 -8.86 28.65 41.46
N SER A 19 -8.16 27.55 41.73
CA SER A 19 -8.00 26.99 43.08
C SER A 19 -6.70 27.51 43.73
N PRO A 20 -6.68 27.75 45.05
CA PRO A 20 -5.53 28.33 45.74
C PRO A 20 -4.57 27.25 46.25
N GLY A 21 -3.27 27.42 45.90
CA GLY A 21 -2.08 27.11 46.69
C GLY A 21 -1.81 25.68 47.17
N GLU A 22 -0.77 25.04 46.62
CA GLU A 22 0.33 24.42 47.40
C GLU A 22 1.54 24.16 46.48
N THR A 23 2.74 24.18 47.06
CA THR A 23 4.04 24.50 46.45
C THR A 23 4.83 23.23 46.03
N THR A 24 5.79 23.39 45.08
CA THR A 24 6.98 22.54 44.80
C THR A 24 6.72 21.15 44.17
N GLU A 25 7.34 20.68 43.08
CA GLU A 25 8.61 20.96 42.38
C GLU A 25 8.44 20.74 40.86
N GLY A 26 9.05 21.59 40.03
CA GLY A 26 9.07 21.44 38.57
C GLY A 26 10.30 20.67 38.10
N VAL A 27 10.11 19.60 37.33
CA VAL A 27 11.18 18.98 36.54
C VAL A 27 11.20 19.65 35.17
N GLU A 28 12.19 20.51 34.97
CA GLU A 28 12.40 21.27 33.73
C GLU A 28 13.29 20.46 32.78
N ASN A 29 12.73 20.01 31.64
CA ASN A 29 13.50 19.39 30.55
C ASN A 29 14.27 20.49 29.80
N GLN A 30 15.58 20.61 30.07
CA GLN A 30 16.48 21.52 29.36
C GLN A 30 17.16 20.82 28.16
N GLN A 31 16.46 20.72 27.03
CA GLN A 31 17.07 20.17 25.81
C GLN A 31 17.02 21.12 24.60
N ASP A 32 17.11 22.43 24.88
CA ASP A 32 17.39 23.45 23.88
C ASP A 32 18.60 24.27 24.33
N GLN A 33 19.81 23.83 23.99
CA GLN A 33 21.00 24.69 23.80
C GLN A 33 22.27 23.89 23.47
N SER A 34 22.69 23.93 22.20
CA SER A 34 24.08 24.18 21.78
C SER A 34 24.10 24.26 20.26
N LEU A 35 23.87 25.46 19.72
CA LEU A 35 24.89 26.38 19.22
C LEU A 35 25.50 25.93 17.89
N ASN A 36 25.07 26.62 16.84
CA ASN A 36 25.70 26.70 15.53
C ASN A 36 27.20 27.00 15.68
N ALA A 37 28.03 26.19 15.04
CA ALA A 37 29.35 26.58 14.58
C ALA A 37 29.48 26.10 13.13
N ASP A 38 29.37 27.07 12.23
CA ASP A 38 29.70 26.93 10.82
C ASP A 38 31.21 26.61 10.71
N LYS A 39 31.51 25.35 10.39
CA LYS A 39 32.81 24.94 9.87
C LYS A 39 32.57 24.00 8.71
N VAL A 40 32.59 24.58 7.51
CA VAL A 40 32.66 23.86 6.25
C VAL A 40 33.98 23.08 6.24
N GLU A 41 33.91 21.77 6.50
CA GLU A 41 34.96 20.84 6.13
C GLU A 41 34.42 19.94 5.02
N GLU A 42 35.09 20.04 3.87
CA GLU A 42 34.98 19.18 2.71
C GLU A 42 35.33 17.75 3.12
N VAL A 43 34.32 16.88 3.25
CA VAL A 43 34.53 15.45 3.50
C VAL A 43 34.14 14.68 2.25
N ASN A 44 35.18 14.15 1.60
CA ASN A 44 35.14 13.20 0.50
C ASN A 44 34.00 12.19 0.62
N GLU A 45 33.42 11.87 -0.53
CA GLU A 45 32.38 10.88 -0.74
C GLU A 45 32.59 9.63 0.13
N LEU A 46 31.68 9.45 1.10
CA LEU A 46 31.58 8.20 1.84
C LEU A 46 31.12 7.11 0.87
N PRO A 47 31.81 5.97 0.78
CA PRO A 47 31.49 4.92 -0.17
C PRO A 47 30.07 4.41 0.04
N VAL A 48 29.37 4.16 -1.06
CA VAL A 48 28.06 3.48 -1.11
C VAL A 48 28.15 2.22 -0.24
N GLY A 49 27.50 2.25 0.93
CA GLY A 49 27.60 1.20 1.95
C GLY A 49 28.07 1.64 3.35
N ALA A 50 28.29 2.93 3.60
CA ALA A 50 28.67 3.42 4.93
C ALA A 50 27.54 3.23 5.97
N SER A 51 27.66 2.18 6.78
CA SER A 51 26.82 1.90 7.94
C SER A 51 27.04 2.97 9.01
N GLY A 52 26.08 3.89 9.17
CA GLY A 52 26.07 4.81 10.31
C GLY A 52 25.96 4.03 11.62
N THR A 53 26.53 4.54 12.71
CA THR A 53 26.37 3.95 14.05
C THR A 53 25.65 4.94 14.95
N LEU A 54 24.55 4.54 15.57
CA LEU A 54 23.82 5.36 16.55
C LEU A 54 24.38 5.08 17.96
N ALA A 55 24.89 6.12 18.63
CA ALA A 55 25.46 6.03 19.98
C ALA A 55 24.49 6.51 21.08
N ILE A 56 23.24 5.99 21.07
CA ILE A 56 22.21 6.34 22.07
C ILE A 56 22.24 5.34 23.26
N SER A 57 22.76 4.13 23.05
CA SER A 57 22.91 3.06 24.05
C SER A 57 23.77 1.94 23.44
N GLY A 58 25.10 2.11 23.48
CA GLY A 58 26.04 1.24 22.77
C GLY A 58 26.10 1.49 21.26
N ILE A 59 27.03 0.82 20.57
CA ILE A 59 27.17 0.90 19.11
C ILE A 59 26.12 0.03 18.42
N ARG A 60 25.16 0.63 17.72
CA ARG A 60 24.19 -0.09 16.88
C ARG A 60 24.46 0.20 15.40
N PRO A 61 24.85 -0.81 14.59
CA PRO A 61 25.07 -0.60 13.17
C PRO A 61 23.74 -0.34 12.46
N ILE A 62 23.73 0.63 11.56
CA ILE A 62 22.60 0.97 10.69
C ILE A 62 22.88 0.35 9.32
N GLY A 63 21.99 -0.52 8.85
CA GLY A 63 22.09 -1.05 7.49
C GLY A 63 21.87 0.05 6.46
N ALA A 64 22.69 0.10 5.42
CA ALA A 64 22.42 0.93 4.25
C ALA A 64 21.11 0.47 3.59
N SER A 65 20.33 1.42 3.07
CA SER A 65 19.05 1.18 2.39
C SER A 65 18.98 2.07 1.16
N ASP A 66 18.57 1.51 0.02
CA ASP A 66 18.38 2.25 -1.23
C ASP A 66 17.00 2.91 -1.31
N LEU A 67 16.25 2.94 -0.20
CA LEU A 67 14.89 3.48 -0.15
C LEU A 67 14.92 5.01 -0.13
N GLU A 68 14.39 5.63 -1.18
CA GLU A 68 14.16 7.07 -1.22
C GLU A 68 12.99 7.45 -0.31
N VAL A 69 13.22 8.43 0.57
CA VAL A 69 12.22 8.97 1.49
C VAL A 69 11.70 10.29 0.92
N ALA A 70 10.39 10.34 0.68
CA ALA A 70 9.71 11.53 0.16
C ALA A 70 9.35 12.52 1.27
N GLU A 71 8.78 12.01 2.37
CA GLU A 71 8.29 12.82 3.47
C GLU A 71 8.28 12.05 4.79
N HIS A 72 8.00 12.74 5.90
CA HIS A 72 7.84 12.15 7.22
C HIS A 72 6.47 12.49 7.81
N LEU A 73 5.74 11.46 8.24
CA LEU A 73 4.42 11.59 8.84
C LEU A 73 4.51 11.50 10.37
N SER A 74 3.91 12.45 11.10
CA SER A 74 3.93 12.52 12.57
C SER A 74 2.54 12.37 13.20
N ILE A 75 1.89 11.22 12.96
CA ILE A 75 0.56 10.90 13.54
C ILE A 75 0.69 9.97 14.77
N ALA A 76 1.75 9.17 14.84
CA ALA A 76 2.06 8.26 15.96
C ALA A 76 3.56 7.98 16.00
N GLY A 77 4.34 9.03 16.29
CA GLY A 77 5.79 9.08 16.05
C GLY A 77 6.14 9.47 14.61
N VAL A 78 7.43 9.67 14.34
CA VAL A 78 7.96 10.06 13.03
C VAL A 78 8.10 8.81 12.17
N ARG A 79 7.29 8.69 11.11
CA ARG A 79 7.32 7.58 10.15
C ARG A 79 7.76 8.07 8.78
N PRO A 80 8.85 7.54 8.19
CA PRO A 80 9.23 7.88 6.83
C PRO A 80 8.20 7.34 5.83
N VAL A 81 7.92 8.10 4.79
CA VAL A 81 7.10 7.75 3.64
C VAL A 81 8.04 7.65 2.45
N SER A 82 8.01 6.51 1.75
CA SER A 82 8.86 6.30 0.57
C SER A 82 8.19 6.78 -0.72
N THR A 83 9.01 7.11 -1.72
CA THR A 83 8.55 7.38 -3.07
C THR A 83 7.98 6.11 -3.72
N SER A 84 7.05 6.29 -4.67
CA SER A 84 6.47 5.20 -5.46
C SER A 84 6.41 5.60 -6.93
N THR A 85 6.60 4.64 -7.83
CA THR A 85 6.49 4.84 -9.29
C THR A 85 5.06 4.68 -9.80
N LEU A 86 4.08 4.48 -8.92
CA LEU A 86 2.67 4.33 -9.28
C LEU A 86 2.10 5.66 -9.81
N GLU A 87 1.67 5.66 -11.07
CA GLU A 87 0.91 6.77 -11.65
C GLU A 87 -0.56 6.68 -11.20
N VAL A 88 -1.04 7.72 -10.52
CA VAL A 88 -2.43 7.84 -10.08
C VAL A 88 -3.17 8.75 -11.07
N VAL A 89 -4.16 8.18 -11.77
CA VAL A 89 -4.94 8.88 -12.80
C VAL A 89 -6.14 9.59 -12.20
N GLU A 90 -6.78 8.96 -11.22
CA GLU A 90 -7.96 9.49 -10.56
C GLU A 90 -7.99 9.06 -9.09
N THR A 91 -8.83 9.69 -8.28
CA THR A 91 -9.05 9.32 -6.89
C THR A 91 -10.54 9.20 -6.63
N TYR A 92 -10.95 8.07 -6.07
CA TYR A 92 -12.33 7.81 -5.70
C TYR A 92 -12.54 8.03 -4.19
N ASN A 93 -13.59 8.78 -3.82
CA ASN A 93 -13.90 9.10 -2.43
C ASN A 93 -15.35 8.79 -2.09
N SER A 94 -15.63 7.55 -1.66
CA SER A 94 -16.94 7.17 -1.11
C SER A 94 -16.90 6.89 0.39
N MET A 95 -15.79 6.32 0.88
CA MET A 95 -15.56 5.94 2.28
C MET A 95 -14.07 6.12 2.61
N GLY A 96 -13.52 7.27 2.23
CA GLY A 96 -12.08 7.55 2.26
C GLY A 96 -11.46 7.62 0.87
N ILE A 97 -10.25 8.18 0.82
CA ILE A 97 -9.48 8.43 -0.40
C ILE A 97 -8.90 7.11 -0.93
N ARG A 98 -9.32 6.68 -2.12
CA ARG A 98 -8.82 5.49 -2.81
C ARG A 98 -8.22 5.88 -4.15
N PRO A 99 -6.89 5.81 -4.34
CA PRO A 99 -6.27 6.14 -5.62
C PRO A 99 -6.61 5.09 -6.68
N ILE A 100 -6.82 5.53 -7.91
CA ILE A 100 -7.01 4.70 -9.11
C ILE A 100 -5.73 4.81 -9.93
N GLY A 101 -5.00 3.70 -10.04
CA GLY A 101 -3.76 3.63 -10.80
C GLY A 101 -3.99 3.59 -12.32
N ALA A 102 -2.99 4.01 -13.08
CA ALA A 102 -2.99 3.86 -14.53
C ALA A 102 -2.99 2.39 -14.97
N ASN A 103 -3.66 2.08 -16.07
CA ASN A 103 -3.64 0.75 -16.67
C ASN A 103 -2.31 0.52 -17.41
N THR A 104 -1.74 -0.67 -17.28
CA THR A 104 -0.54 -1.09 -18.02
C THR A 104 -0.86 -1.90 -19.29
N PHE A 105 -2.15 -2.13 -19.56
CA PHE A 105 -2.64 -2.90 -20.71
C PHE A 105 -3.91 -2.25 -21.28
N GLN A 106 -4.23 -2.57 -22.53
CA GLN A 106 -5.42 -2.04 -23.19
C GLN A 106 -6.63 -2.92 -22.92
N VAL A 107 -7.70 -2.32 -22.41
CA VAL A 107 -9.03 -2.95 -22.29
C VAL A 107 -9.78 -2.72 -23.59
N VAL A 108 -10.29 -3.81 -24.20
CA VAL A 108 -10.99 -3.76 -25.50
C VAL A 108 -12.50 -3.90 -25.31
N GLU A 109 -12.91 -4.71 -24.33
CA GLU A 109 -14.31 -4.99 -24.05
C GLU A 109 -14.52 -5.25 -22.55
N SER A 110 -15.78 -5.28 -22.11
CA SER A 110 -16.16 -5.70 -20.77
C SER A 110 -17.38 -6.61 -20.83
N ILE A 111 -17.38 -7.69 -20.04
CA ILE A 111 -18.49 -8.63 -19.92
C ILE A 111 -19.13 -8.54 -18.54
N ASN A 112 -20.46 -8.68 -18.46
CA ASN A 112 -21.20 -8.71 -17.19
C ASN A 112 -21.56 -10.16 -16.81
N LEU A 113 -20.69 -10.80 -16.02
CA LEU A 113 -20.91 -12.14 -15.46
C LEU A 113 -20.59 -12.10 -13.96
N SER A 114 -21.63 -11.87 -13.15
CA SER A 114 -21.52 -11.59 -11.71
C SER A 114 -20.69 -10.32 -11.44
N GLY A 115 -20.97 -9.25 -12.18
CA GLY A 115 -20.24 -7.99 -12.15
C GLY A 115 -19.49 -7.73 -13.46
N ILE A 116 -18.93 -6.53 -13.58
CA ILE A 116 -18.20 -6.07 -14.77
C ILE A 116 -16.79 -6.66 -14.74
N ARG A 117 -16.45 -7.46 -15.74
CA ARG A 117 -15.12 -8.07 -15.92
C ARG A 117 -14.47 -7.50 -17.20
N PRO A 118 -13.33 -6.79 -17.11
CA PRO A 118 -12.65 -6.27 -18.29
C PRO A 118 -11.98 -7.39 -19.09
N ILE A 119 -11.99 -7.23 -20.42
CA ILE A 119 -11.31 -8.10 -21.39
C ILE A 119 -10.15 -7.29 -21.98
N ALA A 120 -8.92 -7.76 -21.73
CA ALA A 120 -7.71 -7.12 -22.21
C ALA A 120 -7.33 -7.59 -23.62
N SER A 121 -6.71 -6.72 -24.42
CA SER A 121 -6.04 -7.13 -25.65
C SER A 121 -4.85 -8.04 -25.33
N SER A 122 -4.66 -9.09 -26.11
CA SER A 122 -3.46 -9.93 -26.05
C SER A 122 -2.86 -10.09 -27.44
N SER A 123 -1.53 -10.10 -27.53
CA SER A 123 -0.81 -10.44 -28.76
C SER A 123 -0.66 -11.95 -28.96
N LEU A 124 -1.15 -12.77 -28.03
CA LEU A 124 -1.06 -14.22 -28.10
C LEU A 124 -1.96 -14.77 -29.22
N ALA A 125 -1.35 -15.37 -30.24
CA ALA A 125 -2.07 -16.14 -31.26
C ALA A 125 -2.35 -17.55 -30.74
N ILE A 126 -3.62 -17.90 -30.58
CA ILE A 126 -4.06 -19.23 -30.15
C ILE A 126 -4.36 -20.04 -31.42
N SER A 127 -3.62 -21.14 -31.65
CA SER A 127 -3.85 -22.02 -32.80
C SER A 127 -5.05 -22.95 -32.59
N ASP A 128 -5.16 -23.52 -31.40
CA ASP A 128 -6.21 -24.47 -31.03
C ASP A 128 -6.67 -24.25 -29.58
N SER A 129 -7.97 -24.39 -29.35
CA SER A 129 -8.59 -24.33 -28.02
C SER A 129 -9.30 -25.67 -27.76
N TYR A 130 -8.74 -26.51 -26.89
CA TYR A 130 -9.38 -27.77 -26.50
C TYR A 130 -10.05 -27.63 -25.13
N SER A 131 -11.39 -27.75 -25.09
CA SER A 131 -12.17 -27.72 -23.85
C SER A 131 -12.47 -29.14 -23.38
N THR A 132 -11.85 -29.57 -22.29
CA THR A 132 -12.01 -30.93 -21.72
C THR A 132 -13.15 -31.07 -20.71
N PHE A 133 -13.94 -30.01 -20.48
CA PHE A 133 -14.95 -29.92 -19.41
C PHE A 133 -16.35 -29.51 -19.92
N GLY A 134 -16.89 -30.26 -20.89
CA GLY A 134 -18.31 -30.24 -21.28
C GLY A 134 -18.75 -31.59 -21.87
N ASN A 135 -20.00 -32.01 -21.62
CA ASN A 135 -20.65 -33.32 -21.87
C ASN A 135 -19.73 -34.40 -22.44
N ARG A 136 -19.00 -35.07 -21.52
CA ARG A 136 -18.30 -36.32 -21.81
C ARG A 136 -19.35 -37.42 -21.98
N PRO A 137 -19.59 -37.95 -23.19
CA PRO A 137 -20.41 -39.15 -23.33
C PRO A 137 -19.56 -40.33 -22.85
N ILE A 138 -20.00 -40.98 -21.77
CA ILE A 138 -19.44 -42.25 -21.30
C ILE A 138 -20.07 -43.34 -22.17
N ALA A 139 -19.26 -44.26 -22.68
CA ALA A 139 -19.77 -45.41 -23.42
C ALA A 139 -20.80 -46.17 -22.55
N PRO A 140 -21.92 -46.67 -23.11
CA PRO A 140 -22.84 -47.48 -22.34
C PRO A 140 -22.10 -48.70 -21.80
N ASN A 141 -22.33 -49.05 -20.53
CA ASN A 141 -21.85 -50.31 -19.94
C ASN A 141 -22.60 -51.54 -20.52
N GLU A 142 -23.39 -51.37 -21.58
CA GLU A 142 -24.00 -52.47 -22.31
C GLU A 142 -22.91 -53.20 -23.09
N ILE A 143 -22.45 -54.29 -22.51
CA ILE A 143 -21.64 -55.29 -23.20
C ILE A 143 -22.59 -56.03 -24.13
N ASP A 144 -22.43 -55.81 -25.44
CA ASP A 144 -23.12 -56.58 -26.45
C ASP A 144 -22.59 -58.03 -26.39
N ASN A 145 -23.33 -58.91 -25.72
CA ASN A 145 -23.06 -60.34 -25.50
C ASN A 145 -22.11 -60.70 -24.33
N SER A 146 -22.60 -60.53 -23.10
CA SER A 146 -21.93 -61.07 -21.89
C SER A 146 -21.75 -62.61 -21.91
N GLU A 147 -22.64 -63.35 -22.59
CA GLU A 147 -22.53 -64.82 -22.75
C GLU A 147 -21.29 -65.26 -23.53
N SER A 148 -20.84 -64.49 -24.53
CA SER A 148 -19.61 -64.79 -25.27
C SER A 148 -18.35 -64.50 -24.46
N LEU A 149 -18.46 -63.69 -23.39
CA LEU A 149 -17.32 -63.22 -22.59
C LEU A 149 -17.06 -64.11 -21.35
N MET A 150 -18.09 -64.79 -20.82
CA MET A 150 -17.94 -65.66 -19.64
C MET A 150 -17.37 -67.06 -19.95
N GLY A 151 -17.20 -67.43 -21.22
CA GLY A 151 -16.63 -68.73 -21.65
C GLY A 151 -15.09 -68.75 -21.78
N PHE A 152 -14.41 -67.63 -21.54
CA PHE A 152 -12.94 -67.50 -21.60
C PHE A 152 -12.29 -67.25 -20.23
N LEU A 153 -13.06 -67.37 -19.15
CA LEU A 153 -12.58 -67.30 -17.77
C LEU A 153 -12.52 -68.73 -17.21
N ASP A 154 -11.46 -69.45 -17.59
CA ASP A 154 -11.02 -70.67 -16.90
C ASP A 154 -9.79 -70.32 -16.03
#